data_AF-A0A9Q1L3Q6-F1
#
_entry.id   AF-A0A9Q1L3Q6-F1
#
_cell.length_a   1.000
_cell.length_b   1.000
_cell.length_c   1.000
_cell.angle_alpha   90.00
_cell.angle_beta   90.00
_cell.angle_gamma   90.00
#
_symmetry.space_group_name_H-M   'P 1'
#
loop_
_entity.id
_entity.type
_entity.pdbx_description
1 polymer ?
#
loop_
_entity_poly.entity_id
_entity_poly.type
_entity_poly.pdbx_seq_one_letter_code
_entity_poly.pdbx_strand_id
1 'polypeptide(L)'
;MLFAVGFIFLFTIGGLTGIVLANSGLDIALHDTYYMVAHFHYVLSMGAVFALFAGFHYWVGLSGMPRRIPDYPDAYAGWNSLSSFGSYISVVGICRFFVVVTITSSSGKNKRCAPSPWAIEQNPTTPEWMVQNPPAFHTFGELPAIKETESYVK
;
A
#
# COMPACT_ATOMS: atom_id res chain seq x y z
N MET A 1 -6.31 11.29 -0.97
CA MET A 1 -5.88 11.15 -2.38
C MET A 1 -4.39 10.86 -2.57
N LEU A 2 -3.48 11.27 -1.67
CA LEU A 2 -2.03 11.08 -1.82
C LEU A 2 -1.60 9.64 -2.18
N PHE A 3 -2.15 8.63 -1.50
CA PHE A 3 -1.83 7.22 -1.79
C PHE A 3 -2.29 6.76 -3.18
N ALA A 4 -3.47 7.19 -3.62
CA ALA A 4 -3.99 6.88 -4.95
C ALA A 4 -3.14 7.55 -6.05
N VAL A 5 -2.76 8.81 -5.85
CA VAL A 5 -1.87 9.54 -6.78
C VAL A 5 -0.49 8.86 -6.86
N GLY A 6 0.08 8.48 -5.72
CA GLY A 6 1.34 7.73 -5.67
C GLY A 6 1.24 6.38 -6.38
N PHE A 7 0.15 5.64 -6.16
CA PHE A 7 -0.12 4.38 -6.86
C PHE A 7 -0.23 4.58 -8.38
N ILE A 8 -1.04 5.53 -8.85
CA ILE A 8 -1.20 5.82 -10.29
C ILE A 8 0.15 6.18 -10.90
N PHE A 9 0.92 7.08 -10.27
CA PHE A 9 2.23 7.47 -10.77
C PHE A 9 3.19 6.29 -10.92
N LEU A 10 3.36 5.46 -9.87
CA LEU A 10 4.23 4.28 -9.94
C LEU A 10 3.72 3.25 -10.97
N PHE A 11 2.42 2.99 -10.96
CA PHE A 11 1.80 2.00 -11.84
C PHE A 11 1.85 2.44 -13.31
N THR A 12 1.70 3.74 -13.61
CA THR A 12 1.83 4.26 -14.98
C THR A 12 3.27 4.11 -15.49
N ILE A 13 4.29 4.44 -14.69
CA ILE A 13 5.69 4.24 -15.09
C ILE A 13 5.99 2.73 -15.27
N GLY A 14 5.51 1.89 -14.36
CA GLY A 14 5.58 0.44 -14.51
C GLY A 14 4.89 -0.06 -15.78
N GLY A 15 3.68 0.42 -16.07
CA GLY A 15 2.94 0.06 -17.28
C GLY A 15 3.64 0.48 -18.57
N LEU A 16 4.21 1.70 -18.64
CA LEU A 16 4.93 2.20 -19.81
C LEU A 16 6.18 1.36 -20.13
N THR A 17 6.92 0.92 -19.11
CA THR A 17 8.06 0.02 -19.30
C THR A 17 7.63 -1.38 -19.80
N GLY A 18 6.40 -1.81 -19.49
CA GLY A 18 5.83 -3.06 -19.98
C GLY A 18 5.51 -3.05 -21.47
N ILE A 19 5.11 -1.89 -22.01
CA ILE A 19 4.89 -1.72 -23.46
C ILE A 19 6.19 -1.96 -24.24
N VAL A 20 7.33 -1.52 -23.70
CA VAL A 20 8.64 -1.73 -24.31
C VAL A 20 9.03 -3.21 -24.28
N LEU A 21 8.79 -3.91 -23.16
CA LEU A 21 9.03 -5.36 -23.04
C LEU A 21 8.09 -6.20 -23.91
N ALA A 22 6.90 -5.70 -24.24
CA ALA A 22 5.99 -6.40 -25.15
C ALA A 22 6.49 -6.45 -26.60
N ASN A 23 7.54 -5.68 -26.96
CA ASN A 23 8.17 -5.74 -28.26
C ASN A 23 9.21 -6.87 -28.30
N SER A 24 8.94 -7.91 -29.07
CA SER A 24 9.81 -9.10 -29.18
C SER A 24 11.23 -8.81 -29.67
N GLY A 25 11.43 -7.79 -30.50
CA GLY A 25 12.77 -7.41 -30.97
C GLY A 25 13.61 -6.72 -29.89
N LEU A 26 12.96 -5.92 -29.03
CA LEU A 26 13.63 -5.27 -27.90
C LEU A 26 13.78 -6.21 -26.70
N ASP A 27 12.84 -7.14 -26.51
CA ASP A 27 12.89 -8.14 -25.45
C ASP A 27 14.18 -8.96 -25.54
N ILE A 28 14.62 -9.38 -26.73
CA ILE A 28 15.90 -10.09 -26.92
C ILE A 28 17.09 -9.33 -26.30
N ALA A 29 17.10 -8.00 -26.36
CA ALA A 29 18.18 -7.18 -25.82
C ALA A 29 18.01 -6.82 -24.34
N LEU A 30 16.77 -6.83 -23.83
CA LEU A 30 16.42 -6.41 -22.47
C LEU A 30 16.14 -7.59 -21.53
N HIS A 31 16.01 -8.80 -22.07
CA HIS A 31 15.77 -10.04 -21.31
C HIS A 31 16.90 -10.28 -20.31
N ASP A 32 16.55 -10.71 -19.10
CA ASP A 32 17.47 -10.96 -17.97
C ASP A 32 18.33 -9.76 -17.55
N THR A 33 17.98 -8.54 -18.00
CA THR A 33 18.60 -7.30 -17.50
C THR A 33 17.81 -6.70 -16.35
N TYR A 34 18.42 -5.74 -15.66
CA TYR A 34 17.74 -4.94 -14.63
C TYR A 34 16.52 -4.18 -15.15
N TYR A 35 16.37 -4.02 -16.47
CA TYR A 35 15.18 -3.40 -17.05
C TYR A 35 13.92 -4.23 -16.80
N MET A 36 13.98 -5.56 -16.99
CA MET A 36 12.88 -6.49 -16.72
C MET A 36 12.55 -6.54 -15.22
N VAL A 37 13.58 -6.61 -14.37
CA VAL A 37 13.42 -6.60 -12.91
C VAL A 37 12.76 -5.29 -12.46
N ALA A 38 13.25 -4.13 -12.91
CA ALA A 38 12.70 -2.83 -12.54
C ALA A 38 11.24 -2.67 -13.01
N HIS A 39 10.91 -3.12 -14.21
CA HIS A 39 9.54 -3.14 -14.72
C HIS A 39 8.58 -3.87 -13.76
N PHE A 40 8.91 -5.11 -13.39
CA PHE A 40 8.11 -5.87 -12.44
C PHE A 40 8.08 -5.22 -11.05
N HIS A 41 9.16 -4.56 -10.60
CA HIS A 41 9.16 -3.87 -9.32
C HIS A 41 8.26 -2.63 -9.31
N TYR A 42 8.13 -1.90 -10.42
CA TYR A 42 7.20 -0.77 -10.50
C TYR A 42 5.73 -1.23 -10.57
N VAL A 43 5.44 -2.32 -11.28
CA VAL A 43 4.08 -2.87 -11.42
C VAL A 43 3.64 -3.65 -10.18
N LEU A 44 4.54 -4.43 -9.58
CA LEU A 44 4.29 -5.28 -8.42
C LEU A 44 4.76 -4.64 -7.11
N SER A 45 5.05 -3.34 -7.05
CA SER A 45 5.80 -2.70 -5.94
C SER A 45 5.37 -3.08 -4.52
N MET A 46 4.07 -3.24 -4.24
CA MET A 46 3.57 -3.77 -2.96
C MET A 46 3.99 -5.23 -2.71
N GLY A 47 3.87 -6.08 -3.73
CA GLY A 47 4.39 -7.45 -3.73
C GLY A 47 5.93 -7.49 -3.72
N ALA A 48 6.62 -6.51 -4.32
CA ALA A 48 8.07 -6.41 -4.33
C ALA A 48 8.63 -6.04 -2.94
N VAL A 49 7.97 -5.14 -2.21
CA VAL A 49 8.31 -4.87 -0.80
C VAL A 49 8.11 -6.12 0.05
N PHE A 50 6.99 -6.83 -0.10
CA PHE A 50 6.76 -8.11 0.57
C PHE A 50 7.80 -9.17 0.17
N ALA A 51 8.14 -9.29 -1.10
CA ALA A 51 9.12 -10.24 -1.63
C ALA A 51 10.56 -9.88 -1.23
N LEU A 52 10.89 -8.59 -1.04
CA LEU A 52 12.16 -8.14 -0.48
C LEU A 52 12.28 -8.57 0.98
N PHE A 53 11.25 -8.37 1.80
CA PHE A 53 11.26 -8.84 3.18
C PHE A 53 11.26 -10.36 3.28
N ALA A 54 10.44 -11.06 2.49
CA ALA A 54 10.40 -12.52 2.44
C ALA A 54 11.70 -13.11 1.91
N GLY A 55 12.27 -12.51 0.87
CA GLY A 55 13.55 -12.88 0.28
C GLY A 55 14.70 -12.64 1.25
N PHE A 56 14.77 -11.48 1.90
CA PHE A 56 15.77 -11.21 2.94
C PHE A 56 15.74 -12.29 4.04
N HIS A 57 14.56 -12.67 4.54
CA HIS A 57 14.41 -13.74 5.53
C HIS A 57 14.75 -15.14 4.99
N TYR A 58 14.59 -15.37 3.69
CA TYR A 58 14.88 -16.65 3.04
C TYR A 58 16.37 -16.82 2.75
N TRP A 59 17.01 -15.84 2.07
CA TRP A 59 18.41 -15.91 1.67
C TRP A 59 19.39 -15.74 2.83
N VAL A 60 19.09 -14.91 3.83
CA VAL A 60 19.92 -14.83 5.05
C VAL A 60 19.88 -16.17 5.81
N GLY A 61 18.74 -16.87 5.78
CA GLY A 61 18.63 -18.23 6.32
C GLY A 61 19.44 -19.25 5.51
N LEU A 62 19.41 -19.16 4.18
CA LEU A 62 20.15 -20.05 3.28
C LEU A 62 21.68 -19.83 3.35
N SER A 63 22.13 -18.60 3.55
CA SER A 63 23.56 -18.30 3.74
C SER A 63 24.11 -18.86 5.06
N GLY A 64 23.25 -19.34 5.96
CA GLY A 64 23.66 -19.99 7.19
C GLY A 64 23.56 -19.09 8.42
N MET A 65 22.66 -18.10 8.42
CA MET A 65 22.22 -17.43 9.64
C MET A 65 21.03 -18.22 10.24
N PRO A 66 21.27 -19.10 11.23
CA PRO A 66 20.20 -19.83 11.89
C PRO A 66 19.26 -18.89 12.65
N ARG A 67 17.96 -19.20 12.62
CA ARG A 67 16.96 -18.44 13.38
C ARG A 67 17.16 -18.67 14.88
N ARG A 68 16.93 -17.63 15.69
CA ARG A 68 16.96 -17.67 17.17
C ARG A 68 18.35 -17.85 17.78
N ILE A 69 19.42 -17.53 17.05
CA ILE A 69 20.77 -17.45 17.60
C ILE A 69 21.08 -15.98 17.93
N PRO A 70 21.52 -15.66 19.17
CA PRO A 70 21.82 -14.28 19.57
C PRO A 70 23.03 -13.66 18.86
N ASP A 71 23.98 -14.48 18.42
CA ASP A 71 25.25 -14.12 17.79
C ASP A 71 25.35 -14.66 16.36
N TYR A 72 26.11 -13.96 15.50
CA TYR A 72 26.29 -14.34 14.11
C TYR A 72 27.68 -13.92 13.59
N PRO A 73 28.25 -14.61 12.59
CA PRO A 73 29.53 -14.24 11.99
C PRO A 73 29.56 -12.79 11.47
N ASP A 74 30.71 -12.12 11.57
CA ASP A 74 30.94 -10.75 11.13
C ASP A 74 30.51 -10.47 9.67
N ALA A 75 30.60 -11.47 8.79
CA ALA A 75 30.10 -11.45 7.41
C ALA A 75 28.61 -11.04 7.29
N TYR A 76 27.78 -11.29 8.31
CA TYR A 76 26.36 -10.93 8.31
C TYR A 76 26.06 -9.58 8.97
N ALA A 77 27.06 -8.87 9.50
CA ALA A 77 26.86 -7.60 10.19
C ALA A 77 26.22 -6.53 9.29
N GLY A 78 26.62 -6.46 8.01
CA GLY A 78 26.01 -5.54 7.04
C GLY A 78 24.52 -5.82 6.80
N TRP A 79 24.16 -7.10 6.62
CA TRP A 79 22.78 -7.53 6.42
C TRP A 79 21.90 -7.27 7.65
N ASN A 80 22.41 -7.54 8.85
CA ASN A 80 21.70 -7.23 10.08
C ASN A 80 21.50 -5.72 10.27
N SER A 81 22.51 -4.90 9.92
CA SER A 81 22.42 -3.44 9.99
C SER A 81 21.32 -2.88 9.07
N LEU A 82 21.25 -3.37 7.82
CA LEU A 82 20.19 -2.97 6.87
C LEU A 82 18.80 -3.39 7.36
N SER A 83 18.66 -4.61 7.89
CA SER A 83 17.40 -5.09 8.47
C SER A 83 16.97 -4.25 9.66
N SER A 84 17.91 -3.93 10.54
CA SER A 84 17.68 -3.09 11.72
C SER A 84 17.24 -1.69 11.31
N PHE A 85 17.89 -1.08 10.32
CA PHE A 85 17.51 0.22 9.78
C PHE A 85 16.08 0.22 9.21
N GLY A 86 15.73 -0.79 8.40
CA GLY A 86 14.37 -0.97 7.89
C GLY A 86 13.34 -1.14 9.01
N SER A 87 13.68 -1.92 10.05
CA SER A 87 12.85 -2.09 11.24
C SER A 87 12.61 -0.78 11.98
N TYR A 88 13.64 0.05 12.19
CA TYR A 88 13.48 1.37 12.81
C TYR A 88 12.56 2.28 12.01
N ILE A 89 12.65 2.31 10.68
CA ILE A 89 11.72 3.07 9.82
C ILE A 89 10.28 2.58 10.00
N SER A 90 10.06 1.26 10.03
CA SER A 90 8.75 0.68 10.28
C SER A 90 8.19 1.06 11.66
N VAL A 91 9.03 1.01 12.71
CA VAL A 91 8.63 1.43 14.06
C VAL A 91 8.22 2.89 14.09
N VAL A 92 8.99 3.80 13.47
CA VAL A 92 8.64 5.23 13.38
C VAL A 92 7.31 5.42 12.64
N GLY A 93 7.07 4.69 11.54
CA GLY A 93 5.82 4.72 10.80
C GLY A 93 4.62 4.24 11.62
N ILE A 94 4.77 3.14 12.34
CA ILE A 94 3.75 2.57 13.24
C ILE A 94 3.47 3.53 14.41
N CYS A 95 4.50 4.07 15.06
CA CYS A 95 4.34 5.07 16.11
C CYS A 95 3.59 6.29 15.60
N ARG A 96 3.94 6.82 14.41
CA ARG A 96 3.24 7.96 13.81
C ARG A 96 1.76 7.65 13.55
N PHE A 97 1.45 6.45 13.05
CA PHE A 97 0.07 6.00 12.85
C PHE A 97 -0.71 6.00 14.17
N PHE A 98 -0.18 5.39 15.23
CA PHE A 98 -0.85 5.35 16.54
C PHE A 98 -0.93 6.73 17.21
N VAL A 99 0.06 7.60 17.02
CA VAL A 99 -0.04 9.01 17.47
C VAL A 99 -1.21 9.72 16.79
N VAL A 100 -1.39 9.53 15.48
CA VAL A 100 -2.54 10.11 14.76
C VAL A 100 -3.85 9.53 15.27
N VAL A 101 -3.94 8.21 15.48
CA VAL A 101 -5.15 7.54 16.00
C VAL A 101 -5.49 8.03 17.41
N THR A 102 -4.51 8.06 18.32
CA THR A 102 -4.70 8.49 19.71
C THR A 102 -5.08 9.97 19.81
N ILE A 103 -4.43 10.86 19.06
CA ILE A 103 -4.83 12.27 19.00
C ILE A 103 -6.26 12.39 18.46
N THR A 104 -6.60 11.69 17.37
CA THR A 104 -7.93 11.78 16.75
C THR A 104 -9.03 11.26 17.67
N SER A 105 -8.78 10.16 18.38
CA SER A 105 -9.72 9.56 19.32
C SER A 105 -9.81 10.32 20.65
N SER A 106 -8.71 10.87 21.15
CA SER A 106 -8.62 11.54 22.46
C SER A 106 -8.84 13.05 22.41
N SER A 107 -8.87 13.70 21.23
CA SER A 107 -8.95 15.18 21.12
C SER A 107 -10.22 15.79 21.71
N GLY A 108 -11.20 14.99 22.17
CA GLY A 108 -12.38 15.47 22.91
C GLY A 108 -13.36 16.32 22.10
N LYS A 109 -13.03 16.67 20.86
CA LYS A 109 -13.90 17.34 19.90
C LYS A 109 -14.84 16.32 19.24
N ASN A 110 -15.63 15.60 20.04
CA ASN A 110 -16.65 14.60 19.66
C ASN A 110 -17.78 15.15 18.77
N LYS A 111 -17.46 16.02 17.82
CA LYS A 111 -18.34 16.41 16.73
C LYS A 111 -18.42 15.20 15.82
N ARG A 112 -19.61 14.59 15.75
CA ARG A 112 -19.89 13.55 14.78
C ARG A 112 -19.56 14.11 13.39
N CYS A 113 -18.70 13.42 12.67
CA CYS A 113 -18.45 13.74 11.28
C CYS A 113 -19.75 13.57 10.49
N ALA A 114 -19.93 14.38 9.45
CA ALA A 114 -21.02 14.18 8.51
C ALA A 114 -21.00 12.73 7.97
N PRO A 115 -22.16 12.15 7.56
CA PRO A 115 -22.23 10.82 6.96
C PRO A 115 -21.15 10.59 5.89
N SER A 116 -20.92 11.59 5.03
CA SER A 116 -19.86 11.60 4.03
C SER A 116 -18.82 12.70 4.33
N PRO A 117 -17.76 12.41 5.11
CA PRO A 117 -16.71 13.38 5.43
C PRO A 117 -15.76 13.67 4.26
N TRP A 118 -15.80 12.83 3.21
CA TRP A 118 -14.97 12.96 2.01
C TRP A 118 -15.77 13.39 0.77
N ALA A 119 -17.03 13.80 0.96
CA ALA A 119 -17.90 14.19 -0.14
C ALA A 119 -17.30 15.39 -0.90
N ILE A 120 -17.21 15.25 -2.23
CA ILE A 120 -16.89 16.34 -3.14
C ILE A 120 -18.19 16.96 -3.68
N GLU A 121 -19.25 16.15 -3.78
CA GLU A 121 -20.58 16.55 -4.24
C GLU A 121 -21.63 16.38 -3.13
N GLN A 122 -22.79 17.01 -3.31
CA GLN A 122 -23.88 16.99 -2.31
C GLN A 122 -24.48 15.60 -2.10
N ASN A 123 -24.41 14.74 -3.12
CA ASN A 123 -24.92 13.38 -3.06
C ASN A 123 -23.80 12.37 -2.73
N PRO A 124 -24.07 11.36 -1.88
CA PRO A 124 -23.13 10.28 -1.62
C PRO A 124 -22.91 9.48 -2.90
N THR A 125 -21.65 9.28 -3.27
CA THR A 125 -21.25 8.54 -4.48
C THR A 125 -21.52 7.05 -4.36
N THR A 126 -21.55 6.53 -3.14
CA THR A 126 -21.65 5.10 -2.85
C THR A 126 -22.44 4.86 -1.55
N PRO A 127 -23.12 3.71 -1.40
CA PRO A 127 -24.08 3.47 -0.32
C PRO A 127 -23.50 3.54 1.10
N GLU A 128 -22.20 3.27 1.30
CA GLU A 128 -21.56 3.35 2.61
C GLU A 128 -21.61 4.77 3.21
N TRP A 129 -21.69 5.80 2.38
CA TRP A 129 -21.75 7.19 2.80
C TRP A 129 -23.16 7.71 3.07
N MET A 130 -24.20 6.88 2.87
CA MET A 130 -25.58 7.20 3.25
C MET A 130 -25.84 7.00 4.74
N VAL A 131 -24.94 6.33 5.46
CA VAL A 131 -25.12 5.93 6.86
C VAL A 131 -24.50 6.96 7.80
N GLN A 132 -25.12 7.15 8.96
CA GLN A 132 -24.60 8.03 10.01
C GLN A 132 -23.31 7.48 10.64
N ASN A 133 -22.49 8.38 11.20
CA ASN A 133 -21.26 8.04 11.92
C ASN A 133 -21.45 8.23 13.44
N PRO A 134 -21.24 7.19 14.29
CA PRO A 134 -20.95 5.79 13.94
C PRO A 134 -22.18 5.08 13.34
N PRO A 135 -21.98 4.03 12.52
CA PRO A 135 -23.08 3.26 11.95
C PRO A 135 -23.99 2.65 13.03
N ALA A 136 -25.29 2.58 12.74
CA ALA A 136 -26.23 1.86 13.58
C ALA A 136 -25.98 0.33 13.51
N PHE A 137 -26.45 -0.42 14.51
CA PHE A 137 -26.30 -1.88 14.55
C PHE A 137 -26.88 -2.58 13.32
N HIS A 138 -28.00 -2.07 12.82
CA HIS A 138 -28.52 -2.39 11.49
C HIS A 138 -28.21 -1.22 10.55
N THR A 139 -27.36 -1.47 9.55
CA THR A 139 -26.83 -0.45 8.63
C THR A 139 -27.93 0.31 7.89
N PHE A 140 -28.97 -0.39 7.46
CA PHE A 140 -30.16 0.18 6.85
C PHE A 140 -31.41 -0.43 7.50
N GLY A 141 -32.43 0.39 7.76
CA GLY A 141 -33.74 -0.09 8.21
C GLY A 141 -34.52 -0.76 7.07
N GLU A 142 -34.31 -0.29 5.85
CA GLU A 142 -34.88 -0.84 4.61
C GLU A 142 -33.79 -0.87 3.54
N LEU A 143 -33.85 -1.85 2.63
CA LEU A 143 -32.85 -1.97 1.56
C LEU A 143 -32.92 -0.74 0.65
N PRO A 144 -31.79 -0.04 0.42
CA PRO A 144 -31.80 1.13 -0.45
C PRO A 144 -32.07 0.71 -1.90
N ALA A 145 -32.98 1.43 -2.56
CA ALA A 145 -33.21 1.25 -3.99
C ALA A 145 -32.02 1.82 -4.77
N ILE A 146 -31.25 0.94 -5.41
CA ILE A 146 -30.13 1.33 -6.26
C ILE A 146 -30.68 1.72 -7.62
N LYS A 147 -30.39 2.94 -8.05
CA LYS A 147 -30.66 3.44 -9.40
C LYS A 147 -29.34 3.72 -10.10
N GLU A 148 -29.34 3.62 -11.42
CA GLU A 148 -28.21 4.05 -12.22
C GLU A 148 -27.91 5.53 -11.97
N THR A 149 -26.62 5.87 -11.94
CA THR A 149 -26.20 7.26 -11.77
C THR A 149 -26.52 8.01 -13.07
N GLU A 150 -27.27 9.10 -13.00
CA GLU A 150 -27.45 9.95 -14.18
C GLU A 150 -26.08 10.56 -14.53
N SER A 151 -25.51 10.12 -15.66
CA SER A 151 -24.29 10.72 -16.17
C SER A 151 -24.62 12.14 -16.65
N TYR A 152 -24.03 13.16 -16.02
CA TYR A 152 -24.01 14.55 -16.53
C TYR A 152 -23.11 14.67 -17.78
N VAL A 153 -23.26 13.76 -18.73
CA VAL A 153 -22.62 13.81 -20.05
C VAL A 153 -23.74 14.13 -21.05
N LYS A 154 -23.76 15.39 -21.50
CA LYS A 154 -24.41 15.76 -22.76
C LYS A 154 -23.41 15.61 -23.89
#